data_AF-A0A0W0TK46-F1
#
_entry.id   AF-A0A0W0TK46-F1
#
_cell.length_a   1.000
_cell.length_b   1.000
_cell.length_c   1.000
_cell.angle_alpha   90.00
_cell.angle_beta   90.00
_cell.angle_gamma   90.00
#
_symmetry.space_group_name_H-M   'P 1'
#
loop_
_entity.id
_entity.type
_entity.pdbx_description
1 polymer ?
#
loop_
_entity_poly.entity_id
_entity_poly.type
_entity_poly.pdbx_seq_one_letter_code
_entity_poly.pdbx_strand_id
1 'polypeptide(L)'
;MSTINESGRKSKGHIVLTSHPSEHIAVPLKIKWGAEDPKERGPIIASLTNIRHRNVVGTHSGSYSVYRALAIAAGVLNPEHKPDLTDTTPPVVIGPHKQWHEPGKIVSLDPWGHVVADVFAEEIAAGYDIRPSIAVTRAHINIPELQNAIQKGRLKPDGRILQESGDVLVTKAAIEPVWYLPGVAERFNVSEAELRRTLFEHTAGMFPELVTRTDLDVFLPPIGGLTAYFFGDVTTIHDPKIELSCRIHDECNGSDVFGSDICTCRPYLVHGIELCVESAQRGGAGLIVYNRKEGRALGEVTKFLVYNARKRQEGGDTAAKYFERTECVAGVQDVRFQELMSDVLHWLGITKIHRFVSMSNMKFAALERAGIEVVERVKIPDELIPNDAKVEMDAKRAAGYFSPDRIIDINELAIPKGRGLDE
;
A
#
# COMPACT_ATOMS: atom_id res chain seq x y z
N MET A 1 -11.31 33.97 -33.00
CA MET A 1 -12.77 33.71 -32.93
C MET A 1 -12.96 32.19 -32.88
N SER A 2 -13.30 31.64 -31.73
CA SER A 2 -13.55 30.19 -31.59
C SER A 2 -14.98 29.87 -31.99
N THR A 3 -15.16 29.04 -33.00
CA THR A 3 -16.46 28.47 -33.37
C THR A 3 -16.91 27.47 -32.30
N ILE A 4 -18.03 27.78 -31.64
CA ILE A 4 -18.72 26.89 -30.71
C ILE A 4 -19.51 25.92 -31.59
N ASN A 5 -19.22 24.63 -31.49
CA ASN A 5 -20.01 23.59 -32.14
C ASN A 5 -21.31 23.35 -31.35
N GLU A 6 -22.41 22.97 -32.01
CA GLU A 6 -23.79 22.86 -31.45
C GLU A 6 -23.98 21.89 -30.26
N SER A 7 -22.90 21.33 -29.72
CA SER A 7 -22.88 20.49 -28.50
C SER A 7 -22.20 21.15 -27.29
N GLY A 8 -21.78 22.42 -27.36
CA GLY A 8 -21.08 23.11 -26.28
C GLY A 8 -19.67 22.56 -25.98
N ARG A 9 -19.19 21.55 -26.72
CA ARG A 9 -17.84 20.99 -26.58
C ARG A 9 -16.83 21.88 -27.31
N LYS A 10 -15.87 22.45 -26.55
CA LYS A 10 -14.68 23.10 -27.10
C LYS A 10 -13.98 22.15 -28.08
N SER A 11 -13.51 22.69 -29.21
CA SER A 11 -12.64 22.01 -30.18
C SER A 11 -11.53 21.23 -29.47
N LYS A 12 -11.33 19.94 -29.81
CA LYS A 12 -10.25 19.11 -29.27
C LYS A 12 -8.92 19.72 -29.70
N GLY A 13 -8.19 20.32 -28.75
CA GLY A 13 -6.84 20.85 -28.99
C GLY A 13 -5.87 19.74 -29.41
N HIS A 14 -4.75 20.13 -30.02
CA HIS A 14 -3.66 19.21 -30.35
C HIS A 14 -3.14 18.50 -29.08
N ILE A 15 -2.91 17.19 -29.19
CA ILE A 15 -2.24 16.41 -28.14
C ILE A 15 -0.75 16.76 -28.19
N VAL A 16 -0.24 17.35 -27.11
CA VAL A 16 1.20 17.60 -26.95
C VAL A 16 1.83 16.36 -26.32
N LEU A 17 2.71 15.68 -27.04
CA LEU A 17 3.45 14.54 -26.51
C LEU A 17 4.60 15.05 -25.63
N THR A 18 4.66 14.53 -24.41
CA THR A 18 5.67 14.82 -23.38
C THR A 18 6.88 13.89 -23.42
N SER A 19 6.89 13.00 -24.42
CA SER A 19 7.85 11.93 -24.56
C SER A 19 9.24 12.41 -24.98
N HIS A 20 9.53 13.70 -25.09
CA HIS A 20 10.90 14.18 -25.35
C HIS A 20 11.17 15.47 -24.57
N PRO A 21 12.43 15.72 -24.14
CA PRO A 21 12.81 17.02 -23.63
C PRO A 21 12.65 18.03 -24.76
N SER A 22 11.84 19.05 -24.58
CA SER A 22 11.76 20.15 -25.54
C SER A 22 12.86 21.17 -25.28
N GLU A 23 13.58 21.56 -26.33
CA GLU A 23 14.80 22.40 -26.31
C GLU A 23 14.61 23.83 -25.72
N HIS A 24 13.39 24.23 -25.35
CA HIS A 24 13.05 25.59 -24.91
C HIS A 24 12.14 25.67 -23.66
N ILE A 25 12.11 24.65 -22.80
CA ILE A 25 11.28 24.69 -21.58
C ILE A 25 12.06 25.29 -20.40
N ALA A 26 11.45 26.30 -19.75
CA ALA A 26 11.86 26.82 -18.46
C ALA A 26 12.00 25.67 -17.46
N VAL A 27 13.13 25.65 -16.74
CA VAL A 27 13.48 24.56 -15.80
C VAL A 27 12.31 24.34 -14.82
N PRO A 28 11.66 23.17 -14.82
CA PRO A 28 10.62 22.88 -13.83
C PRO A 28 11.23 22.93 -12.43
N LEU A 29 10.42 23.20 -11.40
CA LEU A 29 10.88 23.13 -10.02
C LEU A 29 11.48 21.74 -9.78
N LYS A 30 12.81 21.68 -9.63
CA LYS A 30 13.54 20.41 -9.52
C LYS A 30 13.22 19.76 -8.18
N ILE A 31 13.00 18.44 -8.20
CA ILE A 31 12.84 17.66 -6.98
C ILE A 31 14.23 17.29 -6.46
N LYS A 32 14.56 17.70 -5.23
CA LYS A 32 15.73 17.21 -4.49
C LYS A 32 15.24 16.17 -3.48
N TRP A 33 15.16 14.92 -3.91
CA TRP A 33 14.67 13.85 -3.04
C TRP A 33 15.50 13.74 -1.76
N GLY A 34 14.84 13.66 -0.61
CA GLY A 34 15.50 13.59 0.70
C GLY A 34 16.02 14.92 1.27
N ALA A 35 15.74 16.08 0.65
CA ALA A 35 16.01 17.35 1.32
C ALA A 35 15.08 17.55 2.54
N GLU A 36 15.64 18.06 3.64
CA GLU A 36 14.94 18.25 4.91
C GLU A 36 13.94 19.42 4.85
N ASP A 37 14.32 20.55 4.25
CA ASP A 37 13.38 21.65 4.01
C ASP A 37 12.49 21.28 2.81
N PRO A 38 11.15 21.25 2.98
CA PRO A 38 10.26 20.95 1.86
C PRO A 38 10.35 21.95 0.71
N LYS A 39 10.69 23.22 0.96
CA LYS A 39 10.91 24.21 -0.11
C LYS A 39 12.15 23.87 -0.93
N GLU A 40 13.20 23.38 -0.30
CA GLU A 40 14.38 22.88 -1.01
C GLU A 40 14.12 21.54 -1.71
N ARG A 41 13.32 20.65 -1.09
CA ARG A 41 12.88 19.37 -1.68
C ARG A 41 12.10 19.63 -2.97
N GLY A 42 11.25 20.64 -2.97
CA GLY A 42 10.38 21.00 -4.08
C GLY A 42 9.07 20.19 -4.12
N PRO A 43 8.01 20.70 -4.77
CA PRO A 43 6.74 19.99 -4.85
C PRO A 43 6.73 18.91 -5.94
N ILE A 44 5.81 17.95 -5.81
CA ILE A 44 5.47 17.02 -6.89
C ILE A 44 4.38 17.63 -7.77
N ILE A 45 4.70 17.82 -9.05
CA ILE A 45 3.83 18.47 -10.02
C ILE A 45 3.63 17.55 -11.21
N ALA A 46 2.44 16.94 -11.27
CA ALA A 46 2.02 16.08 -12.37
C ALA A 46 0.97 16.77 -13.26
N SER A 47 1.21 18.06 -13.57
CA SER A 47 0.25 18.89 -14.30
C SER A 47 -0.08 18.32 -15.68
N LEU A 48 -1.38 18.21 -15.96
CA LEU A 48 -1.91 17.79 -17.26
C LEU A 48 -2.34 18.98 -18.15
N THR A 49 -2.44 20.17 -17.57
CA THR A 49 -2.94 21.38 -18.24
C THR A 49 -1.82 22.34 -18.60
N ASN A 50 -0.83 22.51 -17.72
CA ASN A 50 0.40 23.24 -18.00
C ASN A 50 1.61 22.31 -17.93
N ILE A 51 1.89 21.69 -19.07
CA ILE A 51 2.92 20.68 -19.20
C ILE A 51 4.33 21.17 -18.85
N ARG A 52 4.57 22.49 -18.91
CA ARG A 52 5.87 23.11 -18.59
C ARG A 52 6.19 23.05 -17.10
N HIS A 53 5.17 22.91 -16.25
CA HIS A 53 5.36 22.81 -14.80
C HIS A 53 5.65 21.39 -14.33
N ARG A 54 5.50 20.40 -15.21
CA ARG A 54 5.60 18.98 -14.85
C ARG A 54 7.03 18.60 -14.50
N ASN A 55 7.19 17.92 -13.36
CA ASN A 55 8.48 17.43 -12.87
C ASN A 55 8.46 15.94 -12.46
N VAL A 56 7.42 15.19 -12.84
CA VAL A 56 7.30 13.74 -12.58
C VAL A 56 6.76 12.98 -13.79
N VAL A 57 7.04 11.68 -13.84
CA VAL A 57 6.38 10.71 -14.74
C VAL A 57 5.03 10.30 -14.15
N GLY A 58 4.03 10.06 -14.99
CA GLY A 58 2.67 9.71 -14.55
C GLY A 58 1.78 10.92 -14.26
N THR A 59 0.74 10.71 -13.45
CA THR A 59 -0.28 11.70 -13.05
C THR A 59 -0.68 11.46 -11.59
N HIS A 60 -1.17 12.51 -10.92
CA HIS A 60 -1.85 12.39 -9.63
C HIS A 60 -3.07 11.45 -9.71
N SER A 61 -3.54 10.99 -8.54
CA SER A 61 -4.69 10.08 -8.36
C SER A 61 -4.40 8.60 -8.58
N GLY A 62 -3.14 8.18 -8.62
CA GLY A 62 -2.70 6.78 -8.70
C GLY A 62 -3.53 5.90 -9.65
N SER A 63 -4.04 4.77 -9.15
CA SER A 63 -4.93 3.84 -9.88
C SER A 63 -6.25 4.46 -10.37
N TYR A 64 -6.65 5.62 -9.86
CA TYR A 64 -7.88 6.31 -10.23
C TYR A 64 -7.71 7.28 -11.41
N SER A 65 -6.47 7.51 -11.87
CA SER A 65 -6.18 8.38 -13.01
C SER A 65 -6.95 8.02 -14.28
N VAL A 66 -7.10 6.72 -14.58
CA VAL A 66 -7.86 6.25 -15.74
C VAL A 66 -9.36 6.52 -15.58
N TYR A 67 -9.93 6.32 -14.38
CA TYR A 67 -11.33 6.68 -14.09
C TYR A 67 -11.56 8.19 -14.18
N ARG A 68 -10.59 9.00 -13.72
CA ARG A 68 -10.61 10.45 -13.90
C ARG A 68 -10.64 10.82 -15.39
N ALA A 69 -9.82 10.17 -16.22
CA ALA A 69 -9.81 10.39 -17.66
C ALA A 69 -11.17 10.03 -18.30
N LEU A 70 -11.80 8.93 -17.88
CA LEU A 70 -13.15 8.57 -18.31
C LEU A 70 -14.20 9.61 -17.89
N ALA A 71 -14.14 10.12 -16.65
CA ALA A 71 -15.03 11.17 -16.17
C ALA A 71 -14.90 12.47 -16.99
N ILE A 72 -13.66 12.83 -17.38
CA ILE A 72 -13.39 13.96 -18.28
C ILE A 72 -13.96 13.71 -19.68
N ALA A 73 -13.71 12.52 -20.25
CA ALA A 73 -14.22 12.15 -21.56
C ALA A 73 -15.76 12.13 -21.60
N ALA A 74 -16.39 11.71 -20.51
CA ALA A 74 -17.84 11.74 -20.31
C ALA A 74 -18.39 13.16 -20.09
N GLY A 75 -17.53 14.17 -19.84
CA GLY A 75 -17.92 15.55 -19.54
C GLY A 75 -18.40 15.77 -18.11
N VAL A 76 -18.22 14.79 -17.22
CA VAL A 76 -18.59 14.87 -15.79
C VAL A 76 -17.59 15.73 -15.02
N LEU A 77 -16.31 15.68 -15.39
CA LEU A 77 -15.24 16.45 -14.76
C LEU A 77 -14.60 17.41 -15.75
N ASN A 78 -14.44 18.67 -15.35
CA ASN A 78 -13.67 19.65 -16.13
C ASN A 78 -12.17 19.31 -16.04
N PRO A 79 -11.44 19.13 -17.16
CA PRO A 79 -10.00 18.86 -17.13
C PRO A 79 -9.18 19.96 -16.44
N GLU A 80 -9.65 21.21 -16.49
CA GLU A 80 -9.05 22.39 -15.87
C GLU A 80 -9.50 22.61 -14.41
N HIS A 81 -10.28 21.70 -13.85
CA HIS A 81 -10.72 21.81 -12.46
C HIS A 81 -9.51 21.82 -11.51
N LYS A 82 -9.38 22.92 -10.77
CA LYS A 82 -8.46 23.06 -9.64
C LYS A 82 -9.16 22.59 -8.38
N PRO A 83 -8.65 21.57 -7.68
CA PRO A 83 -9.18 21.17 -6.39
C PRO A 83 -9.14 22.33 -5.40
N ASP A 84 -10.20 22.48 -4.62
CA ASP A 84 -10.19 23.31 -3.42
C ASP A 84 -9.62 22.47 -2.28
N LEU A 85 -8.52 22.93 -1.68
CA LEU A 85 -7.83 22.26 -0.57
C LEU A 85 -8.06 22.96 0.78
N THR A 86 -8.95 23.95 0.82
CA THR A 86 -9.36 24.61 2.06
C THR A 86 -9.93 23.58 3.06
N ASP A 87 -9.53 23.68 4.33
CA ASP A 87 -9.95 22.79 5.42
C ASP A 87 -9.65 21.29 5.20
N THR A 88 -8.64 20.97 4.37
CA THR A 88 -8.19 19.60 4.13
C THR A 88 -7.00 19.15 5.00
N THR A 89 -6.51 20.03 5.89
CA THR A 89 -5.37 19.77 6.77
C THR A 89 -5.63 18.54 7.68
N PRO A 90 -4.63 17.65 7.85
CA PRO A 90 -4.71 16.52 8.77
C PRO A 90 -5.16 16.90 10.19
N PRO A 91 -6.02 16.10 10.86
CA PRO A 91 -6.46 16.36 12.22
C PRO A 91 -5.40 16.05 13.28
N VAL A 92 -4.22 15.59 12.85
CA VAL A 92 -3.08 15.17 13.69
C VAL A 92 -1.79 15.52 12.97
N VAL A 93 -0.77 15.92 13.74
CA VAL A 93 0.56 16.19 13.20
C VAL A 93 1.35 14.87 13.14
N ILE A 94 1.91 14.57 11.97
CA ILE A 94 2.80 13.42 11.75
C ILE A 94 4.10 13.98 11.16
N GLY A 95 5.23 13.65 11.82
CA GLY A 95 6.56 14.12 11.45
C GLY A 95 6.77 15.64 11.59
N PRO A 96 7.84 16.18 10.96
CA PRO A 96 8.83 15.43 10.19
C PRO A 96 9.64 14.47 11.06
N HIS A 97 10.01 13.32 10.51
CA HIS A 97 10.88 12.35 11.16
C HIS A 97 12.21 12.27 10.44
N LYS A 98 13.28 11.91 11.15
CA LYS A 98 14.65 11.83 10.61
C LYS A 98 14.72 11.02 9.31
N GLN A 99 13.93 9.95 9.22
CA GLN A 99 13.90 9.04 8.09
C GLN A 99 13.36 9.68 6.79
N TRP A 100 12.69 10.84 6.86
CA TRP A 100 12.16 11.53 5.67
C TRP A 100 13.25 12.10 4.77
N HIS A 101 14.41 12.43 5.37
CA HIS A 101 15.56 13.02 4.68
C HIS A 101 16.80 12.10 4.72
N GLU A 102 16.70 10.90 5.28
CA GLU A 102 17.76 9.90 5.20
C GLU A 102 17.71 9.19 3.82
N PRO A 103 18.81 9.22 3.03
CA PRO A 103 18.86 8.56 1.74
C PRO A 103 18.46 7.09 1.81
N GLY A 104 17.63 6.67 0.87
CA GLY A 104 17.20 5.28 0.73
C GLY A 104 16.15 4.82 1.75
N LYS A 105 15.80 5.58 2.80
CA LYS A 105 14.78 5.18 3.77
C LYS A 105 13.37 5.18 3.20
N ILE A 106 13.00 6.24 2.48
CA ILE A 106 11.70 6.36 1.82
C ILE A 106 11.94 6.59 0.32
N VAL A 107 11.40 5.70 -0.50
CA VAL A 107 11.56 5.70 -1.97
C VAL A 107 10.25 5.48 -2.72
N SER A 108 9.15 5.15 -2.02
CA SER A 108 7.87 4.75 -2.63
C SER A 108 6.62 5.49 -2.13
N LEU A 109 6.78 6.52 -1.30
CA LEU A 109 5.75 7.51 -0.96
C LEU A 109 6.37 8.91 -0.85
N ASP A 110 5.53 9.95 -0.87
CA ASP A 110 5.96 11.34 -0.60
C ASP A 110 5.86 11.62 0.90
N PRO A 111 6.97 11.84 1.63
CA PRO A 111 6.93 12.11 3.07
C PRO A 111 6.13 13.38 3.43
N TRP A 112 6.08 14.35 2.51
CA TRP A 112 5.37 15.62 2.67
C TRP A 112 3.93 15.56 2.17
N GLY A 113 3.49 14.41 1.65
CA GLY A 113 2.26 14.24 0.90
C GLY A 113 0.99 14.70 1.61
N HIS A 114 0.96 14.70 2.95
CA HIS A 114 -0.18 15.10 3.78
C HIS A 114 -0.21 16.59 4.15
N VAL A 115 0.86 17.34 3.86
CA VAL A 115 1.00 18.76 4.24
C VAL A 115 1.31 19.67 3.04
N VAL A 116 1.29 19.14 1.81
CA VAL A 116 1.62 19.92 0.60
C VAL A 116 0.73 21.14 0.39
N ALA A 117 -0.53 21.11 0.86
CA ALA A 117 -1.45 22.23 0.75
C ALA A 117 -0.97 23.45 1.55
N ASP A 118 -0.38 23.21 2.72
CA ASP A 118 0.14 24.26 3.60
C ASP A 118 1.55 24.67 3.17
N VAL A 119 2.41 23.69 2.95
CA VAL A 119 3.82 23.87 2.62
C VAL A 119 4.03 24.55 1.26
N PHE A 120 3.18 24.26 0.28
CA PHE A 120 3.26 24.82 -1.07
C PHE A 120 2.07 25.72 -1.41
N ALA A 121 1.48 26.38 -0.41
CA ALA A 121 0.33 27.26 -0.58
C ALA A 121 0.58 28.38 -1.61
N GLU A 122 1.78 28.97 -1.61
CA GLU A 122 2.17 30.03 -2.55
C GLU A 122 2.23 29.53 -3.99
N GLU A 123 2.82 28.35 -4.22
CA GLU A 123 2.93 27.73 -5.53
C GLU A 123 1.55 27.27 -6.04
N ILE A 124 0.71 26.73 -5.16
CA ILE A 124 -0.69 26.40 -5.47
C ILE A 124 -1.46 27.67 -5.88
N ALA A 125 -1.32 28.76 -5.13
CA ALA A 125 -1.92 30.05 -5.46
C ALA A 125 -1.39 30.63 -6.78
N ALA A 126 -0.11 30.41 -7.09
CA ALA A 126 0.51 30.76 -8.37
C ALA A 126 0.06 29.85 -9.55
N GLY A 127 -0.74 28.81 -9.27
CA GLY A 127 -1.36 27.96 -10.28
C GLY A 127 -0.59 26.68 -10.62
N TYR A 128 0.36 26.26 -9.79
CA TYR A 128 0.99 24.94 -9.91
C TYR A 128 0.03 23.82 -9.48
N ASP A 129 -0.01 22.72 -10.23
CA ASP A 129 -0.89 21.56 -9.97
C ASP A 129 -0.25 20.62 -8.95
N ILE A 130 -0.20 21.08 -7.70
CA ILE A 130 0.34 20.36 -6.54
C ILE A 130 -0.86 19.80 -5.77
N ARG A 131 -0.82 18.49 -5.47
CA ARG A 131 -1.93 17.79 -4.82
C ARG A 131 -1.42 16.89 -3.71
N PRO A 132 -2.18 16.73 -2.61
CA PRO A 132 -1.86 15.74 -1.59
C PRO A 132 -1.82 14.33 -2.17
N SER A 133 -0.75 13.60 -1.86
CA SER A 133 -0.64 12.15 -2.10
C SER A 133 -0.96 11.35 -0.84
N ILE A 134 -1.10 12.02 0.30
CA ILE A 134 -1.52 11.43 1.57
C ILE A 134 -2.65 12.27 2.14
N ALA A 135 -3.69 11.61 2.66
CA ALA A 135 -4.76 12.27 3.39
C ALA A 135 -5.01 11.55 4.72
N VAL A 136 -5.15 12.29 5.82
CA VAL A 136 -5.32 11.74 7.16
C VAL A 136 -6.64 12.22 7.74
N THR A 137 -7.39 11.33 8.39
CA THR A 137 -8.66 11.67 9.04
C THR A 137 -8.91 10.78 10.26
N ARG A 138 -9.93 11.10 11.06
CA ARG A 138 -10.39 10.26 12.18
C ARG A 138 -11.70 9.58 11.80
N ALA A 139 -11.90 8.37 12.29
CA ALA A 139 -13.12 7.60 12.05
C ALA A 139 -13.38 6.61 13.19
N HIS A 140 -14.58 6.04 13.19
CA HIS A 140 -14.85 4.80 13.90
C HIS A 140 -14.88 3.65 12.89
N ILE A 141 -14.32 2.51 13.27
CA ILE A 141 -14.52 1.25 12.53
C ILE A 141 -15.34 0.29 13.40
N ASN A 142 -16.23 -0.45 12.76
CA ASN A 142 -17.02 -1.49 13.41
C ASN A 142 -16.99 -2.72 12.52
N ILE A 143 -16.47 -3.83 13.05
CA ILE A 143 -16.47 -5.11 12.35
C ILE A 143 -17.12 -6.17 13.25
N PRO A 144 -17.93 -7.09 12.70
CA PRO A 144 -18.67 -8.08 13.49
C PRO A 144 -17.80 -8.93 14.43
N GLU A 145 -16.55 -9.20 14.04
CA GLU A 145 -15.63 -10.01 14.84
C GLU A 145 -15.22 -9.35 16.15
N LEU A 146 -15.22 -8.01 16.23
CA LEU A 146 -14.94 -7.32 17.49
C LEU A 146 -16.09 -7.49 18.48
N GLN A 147 -17.34 -7.53 18.00
CA GLN A 147 -18.50 -7.91 18.84
C GLN A 147 -18.33 -9.31 19.41
N ASN A 148 -17.94 -10.25 18.54
CA ASN A 148 -17.68 -11.63 18.94
C ASN A 148 -16.54 -11.71 19.96
N ALA A 149 -15.48 -10.92 19.77
CA ALA A 149 -14.36 -10.81 20.70
C ALA A 149 -14.81 -10.29 22.07
N ILE A 150 -15.67 -9.26 22.10
CA ILE A 150 -16.26 -8.72 23.34
C ILE A 150 -17.12 -9.79 24.03
N GLN A 151 -18.03 -10.43 23.30
CA GLN A 151 -18.91 -11.47 23.85
C GLN A 151 -18.14 -12.66 24.44
N LYS A 152 -17.02 -13.03 23.81
CA LYS A 152 -16.11 -14.09 24.29
C LYS A 152 -15.12 -13.61 25.35
N GLY A 153 -15.16 -12.34 25.76
CA GLY A 153 -14.27 -11.76 26.76
C GLY A 153 -12.81 -11.58 26.31
N ARG A 154 -12.53 -11.70 25.01
CA ARG A 154 -11.19 -11.47 24.42
C ARG A 154 -10.86 -9.99 24.32
N LEU A 155 -11.87 -9.14 24.16
CA LEU A 155 -11.73 -7.68 24.24
C LEU A 155 -12.68 -7.14 25.31
N LYS A 156 -12.26 -6.06 25.98
CA LYS A 156 -13.06 -5.34 26.97
C LYS A 156 -13.20 -3.88 26.53
N PRO A 157 -14.42 -3.37 26.31
CA PRO A 157 -14.62 -1.95 26.04
C PRO A 157 -14.04 -1.08 27.16
N ASP A 158 -13.39 0.03 26.78
CA ASP A 158 -12.81 1.00 27.71
C ASP A 158 -13.38 2.42 27.50
N GLY A 159 -14.33 2.57 26.57
CA GLY A 159 -14.99 3.85 26.24
C GLY A 159 -14.09 4.88 25.56
N ARG A 160 -12.81 4.57 25.35
CA ARG A 160 -11.81 5.47 24.74
C ARG A 160 -11.30 4.93 23.41
N ILE A 161 -10.82 3.69 23.40
CA ILE A 161 -10.35 3.01 22.18
C ILE A 161 -11.48 2.15 21.61
N LEU A 162 -12.13 1.36 22.48
CA LEU A 162 -13.20 0.43 22.12
C LEU A 162 -14.48 0.80 22.89
N GLN A 163 -15.55 1.11 22.16
CA GLN A 163 -16.87 1.41 22.70
C GLN A 163 -17.64 0.12 23.02
N GLU A 164 -18.66 0.22 23.87
CA GLU A 164 -19.58 -0.91 24.15
C GLU A 164 -20.34 -1.37 22.90
N SER A 165 -20.57 -0.46 21.95
CA SER A 165 -21.12 -0.75 20.62
C SER A 165 -20.16 -1.52 19.71
N GLY A 166 -18.94 -1.82 20.17
CA GLY A 166 -17.83 -2.41 19.40
C GLY A 166 -17.21 -1.50 18.35
N ASP A 167 -17.58 -0.21 18.34
CA ASP A 167 -16.88 0.81 17.57
C ASP A 167 -15.46 1.00 18.11
N VAL A 168 -14.49 1.04 17.21
CA VAL A 168 -13.10 1.37 17.54
C VAL A 168 -12.73 2.72 16.98
N LEU A 169 -12.23 3.59 17.85
CA LEU A 169 -11.73 4.91 17.48
C LEU A 169 -10.37 4.77 16.81
N VAL A 170 -10.27 5.27 15.58
CA VAL A 170 -9.03 5.22 14.79
C VAL A 170 -8.72 6.56 14.15
N THR A 171 -7.43 6.83 14.02
CA THR A 171 -6.95 7.72 12.96
C THR A 171 -6.68 6.85 11.74
N LYS A 172 -6.90 7.34 10.53
CA LYS A 172 -6.56 6.62 9.29
C LYS A 172 -5.88 7.53 8.28
N ALA A 173 -4.94 6.97 7.53
CA ALA A 173 -4.29 7.63 6.41
C ALA A 173 -4.56 6.85 5.11
N ALA A 174 -4.88 7.56 4.03
CA ALA A 174 -4.83 7.03 2.67
C ALA A 174 -3.57 7.55 1.99
N ILE A 175 -2.80 6.66 1.35
CA ILE A 175 -1.47 6.96 0.79
C ILE A 175 -1.41 6.47 -0.65
N GLU A 176 -1.19 7.40 -1.57
CA GLU A 176 -0.87 7.11 -2.97
C GLU A 176 0.63 6.83 -3.14
N PRO A 177 1.00 5.90 -4.04
CA PRO A 177 2.40 5.58 -4.29
C PRO A 177 3.10 6.71 -5.04
N VAL A 178 4.29 7.06 -4.58
CA VAL A 178 5.18 8.06 -5.20
C VAL A 178 6.58 7.48 -5.22
N TRP A 179 7.06 7.11 -6.40
CA TRP A 179 8.32 6.38 -6.53
C TRP A 179 9.46 7.31 -6.92
N TYR A 180 10.51 7.34 -6.10
CA TYR A 180 11.80 7.88 -6.48
C TYR A 180 12.60 6.77 -7.18
N LEU A 181 12.67 6.85 -8.52
CA LEU A 181 13.18 5.78 -9.38
C LEU A 181 14.60 5.33 -9.04
N PRO A 182 15.58 6.22 -8.74
CA PRO A 182 16.91 5.78 -8.33
C PRO A 182 16.88 4.92 -7.06
N GLY A 183 16.10 5.34 -6.06
CA GLY A 183 15.97 4.61 -4.80
C GLY A 183 15.20 3.29 -4.93
N VAL A 184 14.19 3.24 -5.80
CA VAL A 184 13.48 2.00 -6.14
C VAL A 184 14.43 1.03 -6.85
N ALA A 185 15.22 1.49 -7.81
CA ALA A 185 16.19 0.65 -8.52
C ALA A 185 17.23 0.03 -7.56
N GLU A 186 17.79 0.83 -6.66
CA GLU A 186 18.68 0.37 -5.61
C GLU A 186 18.01 -0.69 -4.71
N ARG A 187 16.76 -0.45 -4.31
CA ARG A 187 16.01 -1.37 -3.44
C ARG A 187 15.76 -2.74 -4.09
N PHE A 188 15.60 -2.78 -5.42
CA PHE A 188 15.45 -4.01 -6.19
C PHE A 188 16.77 -4.57 -6.72
N ASN A 189 17.91 -3.96 -6.38
CA ASN A 189 19.23 -4.37 -6.85
C ASN A 189 19.32 -4.47 -8.39
N VAL A 190 18.77 -3.48 -9.08
CA VAL A 190 18.84 -3.32 -10.53
C VAL A 190 19.35 -1.94 -10.89
N SER A 191 19.82 -1.75 -12.13
CA SER A 191 20.15 -0.39 -12.59
C SER A 191 18.87 0.42 -12.83
N GLU A 192 18.94 1.75 -12.65
CA GLU A 192 17.80 2.62 -12.92
C GLU A 192 17.35 2.55 -14.40
N ALA A 193 18.32 2.44 -15.31
CA ALA A 193 18.05 2.30 -16.74
C ALA A 193 17.28 1.00 -17.05
N GLU A 194 17.67 -0.11 -16.42
CA GLU A 194 16.96 -1.39 -16.53
C GLU A 194 15.57 -1.29 -15.94
N LEU A 195 15.42 -0.76 -14.72
CA LEU A 195 14.11 -0.57 -14.08
C LEU A 195 13.15 0.22 -14.99
N ARG A 196 13.59 1.38 -15.48
CA ARG A 196 12.79 2.25 -16.36
C ARG A 196 12.39 1.55 -17.64
N ARG A 197 13.33 0.86 -18.29
CA ARG A 197 13.09 0.13 -19.52
C ARG A 197 12.10 -1.01 -19.31
N THR A 198 12.29 -1.82 -18.28
CA THR A 198 11.40 -2.93 -17.93
C THR A 198 9.99 -2.42 -17.61
N LEU A 199 9.86 -1.34 -16.83
CA LEU A 199 8.56 -0.72 -16.57
C LEU A 199 7.86 -0.29 -17.86
N PHE A 200 8.57 0.37 -18.78
CA PHE A 200 8.00 0.78 -20.07
C PHE A 200 7.60 -0.42 -20.94
N GLU A 201 8.50 -1.38 -21.15
CA GLU A 201 8.27 -2.55 -22.02
C GLU A 201 7.15 -3.45 -21.48
N HIS A 202 7.13 -3.72 -20.17
CA HIS A 202 6.15 -4.61 -19.54
C HIS A 202 4.83 -3.92 -19.16
N THR A 203 4.71 -2.62 -19.41
CA THR A 203 3.41 -1.90 -19.39
C THR A 203 2.92 -1.58 -20.80
N ALA A 204 3.39 -2.33 -21.82
CA ALA A 204 3.02 -2.15 -23.22
C ALA A 204 3.27 -0.71 -23.74
N GLY A 205 4.34 -0.09 -23.29
CA GLY A 205 4.75 1.24 -23.70
C GLY A 205 4.02 2.39 -23.01
N MET A 206 3.37 2.14 -21.86
CA MET A 206 2.84 3.23 -21.05
C MET A 206 3.97 4.10 -20.49
N PHE A 207 3.72 5.41 -20.41
CA PHE A 207 4.68 6.41 -19.92
C PHE A 207 6.03 6.41 -20.67
N PRO A 208 6.06 6.83 -21.95
CA PRO A 208 7.31 6.95 -22.72
C PRO A 208 8.41 7.75 -22.02
N GLU A 209 8.04 8.68 -21.14
CA GLU A 209 8.95 9.48 -20.31
C GLU A 209 9.88 8.63 -19.44
N LEU A 210 9.49 7.40 -19.09
CA LEU A 210 10.39 6.46 -18.40
C LEU A 210 11.68 6.25 -19.18
N VAL A 211 11.62 6.22 -20.51
CA VAL A 211 12.78 5.99 -21.39
C VAL A 211 13.37 7.30 -21.92
N THR A 212 12.53 8.30 -22.15
CA THR A 212 12.93 9.50 -22.90
C THR A 212 13.19 10.74 -22.06
N ARG A 213 12.81 10.72 -20.78
CA ARG A 213 12.96 11.85 -19.83
C ARG A 213 13.74 11.41 -18.60
N THR A 214 15.05 11.20 -18.80
CA THR A 214 15.98 10.88 -17.71
C THR A 214 16.19 12.02 -16.72
N ASP A 215 15.67 13.21 -17.01
CA ASP A 215 15.60 14.35 -16.10
C ASP A 215 14.46 14.25 -15.07
N LEU A 216 13.56 13.27 -15.19
CA LEU A 216 12.45 13.02 -14.28
C LEU A 216 12.74 11.80 -13.40
N ASP A 217 13.13 12.02 -12.15
CA ASP A 217 13.50 10.95 -11.19
C ASP A 217 12.31 10.39 -10.41
N VAL A 218 11.14 11.05 -10.47
CA VAL A 218 9.95 10.65 -9.72
C VAL A 218 8.87 10.13 -10.66
N PHE A 219 8.25 9.01 -10.28
CA PHE A 219 7.17 8.35 -10.98
C PHE A 219 5.94 8.19 -10.07
N LEU A 220 4.77 8.55 -10.59
CA LEU A 220 3.48 8.29 -9.97
C LEU A 220 2.84 7.06 -10.64
N PRO A 221 3.13 5.83 -10.17
CA PRO A 221 2.60 4.63 -10.78
C PRO A 221 1.08 4.54 -10.59
N PRO A 222 0.31 4.14 -11.62
CA PRO A 222 -1.14 3.99 -11.54
C PRO A 222 -1.54 2.66 -10.87
N ILE A 223 -0.95 2.35 -9.71
CA ILE A 223 -1.20 1.14 -8.94
C ILE A 223 -2.01 1.44 -7.69
N GLY A 224 -2.53 0.39 -7.05
CA GLY A 224 -3.21 0.52 -5.77
C GLY A 224 -2.27 1.09 -4.70
N GLY A 225 -2.75 2.09 -3.98
CA GLY A 225 -2.06 2.64 -2.82
C GLY A 225 -2.20 1.77 -1.58
N LEU A 226 -2.08 2.39 -0.41
CA LEU A 226 -2.30 1.73 0.87
C LEU A 226 -3.14 2.60 1.80
N THR A 227 -3.69 1.97 2.83
CA THR A 227 -4.31 2.68 3.95
C THR A 227 -3.66 2.25 5.25
N ALA A 228 -3.46 3.18 6.17
CA ALA A 228 -2.97 2.90 7.52
C ALA A 228 -4.06 3.23 8.54
N TYR A 229 -4.28 2.34 9.50
CA TYR A 229 -5.20 2.53 10.61
C TYR A 229 -4.42 2.53 11.92
N PHE A 230 -4.56 3.60 12.68
CA PHE A 230 -3.87 3.86 13.94
C PHE A 230 -4.85 3.70 15.09
N PHE A 231 -4.45 2.90 16.08
CA PHE A 231 -5.21 2.63 17.29
C PHE A 231 -4.47 3.30 18.45
N GLY A 232 -5.15 4.16 19.19
CA GLY A 232 -4.51 5.03 20.20
C GLY A 232 -3.95 6.32 19.61
N ASP A 233 -2.95 6.88 20.27
CA ASP A 233 -2.33 8.14 19.87
C ASP A 233 -1.28 7.91 18.78
N VAL A 234 -1.53 8.42 17.57
CA VAL A 234 -0.59 8.31 16.45
C VAL A 234 0.70 9.10 16.69
N THR A 235 0.66 10.14 17.52
CA THR A 235 1.82 11.02 17.76
C THR A 235 2.91 10.32 18.56
N THR A 236 2.60 9.21 19.24
CA THR A 236 3.56 8.46 20.08
C THR A 236 4.17 7.26 19.37
N ILE A 237 3.70 6.90 18.16
CA ILE A 237 4.06 5.62 17.50
C ILE A 237 5.54 5.49 17.14
N HIS A 238 6.25 6.61 17.03
CA HIS A 238 7.66 6.66 16.71
C HIS A 238 8.57 6.41 17.93
N ASP A 239 8.05 6.54 19.15
CA ASP A 239 8.83 6.36 20.37
C ASP A 239 9.04 4.85 20.64
N PRO A 240 10.29 4.34 20.61
CA PRO A 240 10.57 2.92 20.83
C PRO A 240 10.26 2.44 22.26
N LYS A 241 9.93 3.33 23.20
CA LYS A 241 9.49 2.97 24.56
C LYS A 241 8.00 2.66 24.65
N ILE A 242 7.22 3.07 23.65
CA ILE A 242 5.77 2.86 23.61
C ILE A 242 5.50 1.52 22.93
N GLU A 243 4.72 0.64 23.59
CA GLU A 243 4.35 -0.66 23.03
C GLU A 243 3.66 -0.46 21.66
N LEU A 244 4.12 -1.15 20.62
CA LEU A 244 3.54 -1.09 19.28
C LEU A 244 3.19 -2.50 18.80
N SER A 245 1.90 -2.77 18.66
CA SER A 245 1.41 -3.90 17.87
C SER A 245 1.18 -3.46 16.42
N CYS A 246 1.78 -4.19 15.48
CA CYS A 246 1.73 -3.82 14.07
C CYS A 246 1.40 -5.02 13.18
N ARG A 247 0.52 -4.80 12.21
CA ARG A 247 0.30 -5.73 11.10
C ARG A 247 0.39 -5.02 9.77
N ILE A 248 1.19 -5.59 8.87
CA ILE A 248 1.21 -5.20 7.46
C ILE A 248 0.44 -6.27 6.70
N HIS A 249 -0.71 -5.90 6.18
CA HIS A 249 -1.66 -6.75 5.49
C HIS A 249 -1.64 -6.47 3.99
N ASP A 250 -1.63 -7.53 3.19
CA ASP A 250 -1.81 -7.43 1.74
C ASP A 250 -3.24 -7.83 1.42
N GLU A 251 -3.93 -7.02 0.62
CA GLU A 251 -5.32 -7.17 0.22
C GLU A 251 -5.65 -8.61 -0.23
N CYS A 252 -6.79 -9.09 0.27
CA CYS A 252 -7.40 -10.34 -0.15
C CYS A 252 -8.92 -10.15 -0.16
N ASN A 253 -9.46 -9.53 -1.21
CA ASN A 253 -10.86 -9.15 -1.35
C ASN A 253 -11.84 -10.28 -0.96
N GLY A 254 -11.65 -11.48 -1.52
CA GLY A 254 -12.49 -12.64 -1.21
C GLY A 254 -12.54 -13.03 0.27
N SER A 255 -11.45 -12.87 1.02
CA SER A 255 -11.45 -13.16 2.46
C SER A 255 -11.84 -11.93 3.27
N ASP A 256 -11.20 -10.80 3.01
CA ASP A 256 -11.32 -9.55 3.75
C ASP A 256 -12.73 -8.97 3.66
N VAL A 257 -13.43 -9.11 2.53
CA VAL A 257 -14.79 -8.56 2.33
C VAL A 257 -15.84 -9.65 2.51
N PHE A 258 -15.64 -10.83 1.93
CA PHE A 258 -16.66 -11.88 1.83
C PHE A 258 -16.45 -13.07 2.76
N GLY A 259 -15.40 -13.09 3.56
CA GLY A 259 -15.19 -14.14 4.56
C GLY A 259 -14.84 -15.51 3.99
N SER A 260 -14.21 -15.58 2.81
CA SER A 260 -13.71 -16.83 2.22
C SER A 260 -12.86 -17.62 3.23
N ASP A 261 -13.15 -18.92 3.35
CA ASP A 261 -12.56 -19.88 4.28
C ASP A 261 -11.36 -20.65 3.69
N ILE A 262 -10.99 -20.37 2.44
CA ILE A 262 -9.87 -21.02 1.72
C ILE A 262 -8.52 -20.44 2.16
N CYS A 263 -8.51 -19.29 2.82
CA CYS A 263 -7.30 -18.64 3.29
C CYS A 263 -7.47 -17.97 4.65
N THR A 264 -6.34 -17.60 5.26
CA THR A 264 -6.29 -16.99 6.60
C THR A 264 -6.25 -15.46 6.60
N CYS A 265 -6.42 -14.79 5.46
CA CYS A 265 -6.24 -13.33 5.35
C CYS A 265 -7.12 -12.53 6.33
N ARG A 266 -8.44 -12.69 6.29
CA ARG A 266 -9.36 -11.98 7.21
C ARG A 266 -9.16 -12.38 8.67
N PRO A 267 -9.10 -13.67 9.05
CA PRO A 267 -8.81 -14.07 10.43
C PRO A 267 -7.56 -13.40 11.02
N TYR A 268 -6.51 -13.28 10.22
CA TYR A 268 -5.26 -12.66 10.64
C TYR A 268 -5.34 -11.13 10.69
N LEU A 269 -6.08 -10.50 9.76
CA LEU A 269 -6.39 -9.06 9.83
C LEU A 269 -7.14 -8.72 11.12
N VAL A 270 -8.21 -9.47 11.42
CA VAL A 270 -9.02 -9.31 12.63
C VAL A 270 -8.17 -9.51 13.88
N HIS A 271 -7.35 -10.58 13.94
CA HIS A 271 -6.46 -10.80 15.07
C HIS A 271 -5.45 -9.66 15.25
N GLY A 272 -4.90 -9.12 14.16
CA GLY A 272 -4.05 -7.93 14.20
C GLY A 272 -4.78 -6.72 14.79
N ILE A 273 -6.03 -6.48 14.40
CA ILE A 273 -6.87 -5.40 14.93
C ILE A 273 -7.10 -5.57 16.43
N GLU A 274 -7.43 -6.79 16.89
CA GLU A 274 -7.61 -7.08 18.31
C GLU A 274 -6.36 -6.73 19.12
N LEU A 275 -5.17 -7.18 18.69
CA LEU A 275 -3.92 -6.88 19.39
C LEU A 275 -3.56 -5.39 19.35
N CYS A 276 -3.90 -4.69 18.26
CA CYS A 276 -3.76 -3.24 18.14
C CYS A 276 -4.64 -2.51 19.15
N VAL A 277 -5.91 -2.91 19.28
CA VAL A 277 -6.84 -2.36 20.28
C VAL A 277 -6.31 -2.58 21.69
N GLU A 278 -5.92 -3.82 22.04
CA GLU A 278 -5.41 -4.13 23.37
C GLU A 278 -4.16 -3.33 23.73
N SER A 279 -3.23 -3.17 22.78
CA SER A 279 -2.00 -2.40 22.99
C SER A 279 -2.32 -0.93 23.24
N ALA A 280 -3.22 -0.35 22.44
CA ALA A 280 -3.68 1.02 22.61
C ALA A 280 -4.38 1.23 23.98
N GLN A 281 -5.18 0.26 24.43
CA GLN A 281 -5.85 0.32 25.74
C GLN A 281 -4.87 0.32 26.92
N ARG A 282 -3.71 -0.34 26.78
CA ARG A 282 -2.62 -0.35 27.78
C ARG A 282 -1.74 0.90 27.76
N GLY A 283 -2.05 1.89 26.91
CA GLY A 283 -1.21 3.08 26.73
C GLY A 283 -0.10 2.92 25.70
N GLY A 284 -0.11 1.82 24.93
CA GLY A 284 0.67 1.64 23.72
C GLY A 284 -0.02 2.23 22.50
N ALA A 285 0.35 1.72 21.32
CA ALA A 285 -0.24 2.04 20.04
C ALA A 285 -0.47 0.76 19.21
N GLY A 286 -1.39 0.85 18.26
CA GLY A 286 -1.63 -0.18 17.27
C GLY A 286 -1.56 0.39 15.85
N LEU A 287 -1.06 -0.41 14.90
CA LEU A 287 -0.96 -0.06 13.50
C LEU A 287 -1.36 -1.21 12.59
N ILE A 288 -2.33 -0.95 11.71
CA ILE A 288 -2.64 -1.82 10.58
C ILE A 288 -2.30 -1.08 9.29
N VAL A 289 -1.35 -1.58 8.53
CA VAL A 289 -1.08 -1.13 7.15
C VAL A 289 -1.78 -2.10 6.21
N TYR A 290 -2.70 -1.60 5.39
CA TYR A 290 -3.43 -2.37 4.39
C TYR A 290 -2.97 -1.98 2.98
N ASN A 291 -2.16 -2.83 2.36
CA ASN A 291 -1.66 -2.64 1.00
C ASN A 291 -2.65 -3.21 -0.03
N ARG A 292 -2.99 -2.44 -1.06
CA ARG A 292 -3.86 -2.90 -2.16
C ARG A 292 -3.08 -3.71 -3.19
N LYS A 293 -2.61 -4.89 -2.74
CA LYS A 293 -1.75 -5.82 -3.47
C LYS A 293 -2.38 -7.22 -3.53
N GLU A 294 -3.54 -7.32 -4.18
CA GLU A 294 -4.28 -8.58 -4.34
C GLU A 294 -3.45 -9.70 -4.98
N GLY A 295 -3.67 -10.93 -4.52
CA GLY A 295 -3.15 -12.14 -5.16
C GLY A 295 -1.62 -12.18 -5.21
N ARG A 296 -0.92 -11.69 -4.18
CA ARG A 296 0.54 -11.53 -4.18
C ARG A 296 1.05 -10.62 -5.29
N ALA A 297 0.29 -9.58 -5.61
CA ALA A 297 0.51 -8.68 -6.74
C ALA A 297 0.39 -9.34 -8.14
N LEU A 298 -0.22 -10.53 -8.24
CA LEU A 298 -0.60 -11.16 -9.52
C LEU A 298 -2.05 -10.87 -9.93
N GLY A 299 -2.83 -10.26 -9.03
CA GLY A 299 -4.24 -9.94 -9.25
C GLY A 299 -5.20 -11.11 -8.98
N GLU A 300 -6.49 -10.77 -8.90
CA GLU A 300 -7.56 -11.69 -8.50
C GLU A 300 -7.85 -12.80 -9.52
N VAL A 301 -7.75 -12.49 -10.82
CA VAL A 301 -7.97 -13.48 -11.90
C VAL A 301 -6.97 -14.62 -11.79
N THR A 302 -5.67 -14.31 -11.70
CA THR A 302 -4.59 -15.31 -11.57
C THR A 302 -4.78 -16.15 -10.30
N LYS A 303 -5.15 -15.51 -9.18
CA LYS A 303 -5.46 -16.20 -7.92
C LYS A 303 -6.56 -17.24 -8.09
N PHE A 304 -7.66 -16.90 -8.78
CA PHE A 304 -8.77 -17.83 -8.98
C PHE A 304 -8.39 -18.97 -9.95
N LEU A 305 -7.58 -18.68 -10.98
CA LEU A 305 -7.01 -19.73 -11.83
C LEU A 305 -6.16 -20.72 -11.02
N VAL A 306 -5.33 -20.23 -10.09
CA VAL A 306 -4.55 -21.07 -9.18
C VAL A 306 -5.46 -21.90 -8.27
N TYR A 307 -6.52 -21.33 -7.70
CA TYR A 307 -7.47 -22.08 -6.88
C TYR A 307 -8.15 -23.21 -7.67
N ASN A 308 -8.62 -22.91 -8.88
CA ASN A 308 -9.20 -23.92 -9.77
C ASN A 308 -8.19 -25.02 -10.12
N ALA A 309 -6.94 -24.66 -10.44
CA ALA A 309 -5.89 -25.62 -10.73
C ALA A 309 -5.56 -26.51 -9.53
N ARG A 310 -5.50 -25.94 -8.32
CA ARG A 310 -5.29 -26.68 -7.06
C ARG A 310 -6.40 -27.68 -6.79
N LYS A 311 -7.66 -27.32 -7.03
CA LYS A 311 -8.81 -28.21 -6.79
C LYS A 311 -8.92 -29.31 -7.84
N ARG A 312 -8.50 -29.05 -9.10
CA ARG A 312 -8.56 -30.01 -10.22
C ARG A 312 -7.38 -30.98 -10.32
N GLN A 313 -6.32 -30.76 -9.56
CA GLN A 313 -5.14 -31.61 -9.66
C GLN A 313 -5.42 -33.03 -9.14
N GLU A 314 -4.69 -34.01 -9.68
CA GLU A 314 -4.72 -35.36 -9.16
C GLU A 314 -4.29 -35.39 -7.69
N GLY A 315 -5.14 -36.01 -6.85
CA GLY A 315 -5.03 -36.02 -5.40
C GLY A 315 -5.83 -34.92 -4.67
N GLY A 316 -6.36 -33.93 -5.40
CA GLY A 316 -7.10 -32.79 -4.84
C GLY A 316 -6.19 -31.69 -4.28
N ASP A 317 -6.77 -30.72 -3.58
CA ASP A 317 -6.04 -29.58 -3.02
C ASP A 317 -5.27 -29.99 -1.75
N THR A 318 -3.95 -30.20 -1.88
CA THR A 318 -3.06 -30.63 -0.79
C THR A 318 -1.95 -29.63 -0.56
N ALA A 319 -1.42 -29.57 0.67
CA ALA A 319 -0.39 -28.61 1.03
C ALA A 319 0.92 -28.83 0.26
N ALA A 320 1.27 -30.10 -0.01
CA ALA A 320 2.49 -30.47 -0.72
C ALA A 320 2.59 -29.87 -2.14
N LYS A 321 1.47 -29.68 -2.84
CA LYS A 321 1.43 -29.16 -4.23
C LYS A 321 1.01 -27.68 -4.31
N TYR A 322 0.89 -27.01 -3.17
CA TYR A 322 0.34 -25.65 -3.10
C TYR A 322 1.12 -24.64 -3.96
N PHE A 323 2.44 -24.60 -3.81
CA PHE A 323 3.30 -23.64 -4.52
C PHE A 323 3.56 -24.06 -5.97
N GLU A 324 3.64 -25.37 -6.24
CA GLU A 324 3.79 -25.91 -7.61
C GLU A 324 2.70 -25.36 -8.53
N ARG A 325 1.44 -25.38 -8.09
CA ARG A 325 0.32 -24.86 -8.90
C ARG A 325 0.36 -23.35 -9.09
N THR A 326 0.87 -22.62 -8.12
CA THR A 326 1.06 -21.18 -8.26
C THR A 326 2.11 -20.91 -9.33
N GLU A 327 3.24 -21.61 -9.29
CA GLU A 327 4.33 -21.50 -10.26
C GLU A 327 3.93 -21.93 -11.67
N CYS A 328 3.16 -23.03 -11.82
CA CYS A 328 2.65 -23.46 -13.12
C CYS A 328 1.75 -22.40 -13.80
N VAL A 329 0.96 -21.66 -13.02
CA VAL A 329 -0.01 -20.69 -13.56
C VAL A 329 0.61 -19.30 -13.71
N ALA A 330 1.41 -18.87 -12.74
CA ALA A 330 1.95 -17.51 -12.66
C ALA A 330 3.42 -17.38 -13.08
N GLY A 331 4.12 -18.50 -13.30
CA GLY A 331 5.56 -18.54 -13.60
C GLY A 331 6.46 -18.32 -12.38
N VAL A 332 5.90 -17.98 -11.23
CA VAL A 332 6.61 -17.67 -9.99
C VAL A 332 5.68 -17.83 -8.78
N GLN A 333 6.25 -18.09 -7.60
CA GLN A 333 5.47 -18.33 -6.38
C GLN A 333 5.01 -17.03 -5.69
N ASP A 334 5.76 -15.94 -5.83
CA ASP A 334 5.49 -14.66 -5.18
C ASP A 334 6.16 -13.50 -5.95
N VAL A 335 5.44 -12.43 -6.24
CA VAL A 335 5.97 -11.19 -6.84
C VAL A 335 5.76 -9.98 -5.95
N ARG A 336 5.49 -10.18 -4.66
CA ARG A 336 5.29 -9.07 -3.74
C ARG A 336 6.62 -8.38 -3.47
N PHE A 337 6.64 -7.11 -3.87
CA PHE A 337 7.63 -6.11 -3.52
C PHE A 337 7.47 -5.68 -2.05
N GLN A 338 7.85 -6.55 -1.10
CA GLN A 338 7.78 -6.27 0.34
C GLN A 338 8.81 -5.24 0.77
N GLU A 339 9.85 -5.04 -0.03
CA GLU A 339 10.93 -4.08 0.21
C GLU A 339 10.41 -2.66 0.39
N LEU A 340 9.32 -2.30 -0.32
CA LEU A 340 8.67 -0.99 -0.26
C LEU A 340 7.75 -0.82 0.96
N MET A 341 7.38 -1.90 1.65
CA MET A 341 6.39 -1.82 2.74
C MET A 341 6.93 -1.07 3.97
N SER A 342 8.25 -0.95 4.09
CA SER A 342 8.93 -0.27 5.20
C SER A 342 8.77 1.25 5.15
N ASP A 343 8.54 1.82 3.96
CA ASP A 343 8.51 3.25 3.74
C ASP A 343 7.42 3.96 4.55
N VAL A 344 6.23 3.35 4.70
CA VAL A 344 5.17 3.92 5.56
C VAL A 344 5.54 3.88 7.04
N LEU A 345 6.34 2.90 7.47
CA LEU A 345 6.81 2.84 8.85
C LEU A 345 7.87 3.93 9.12
N HIS A 346 8.77 4.14 8.16
CA HIS A 346 9.72 5.25 8.21
C HIS A 346 9.05 6.61 8.11
N TRP A 347 7.97 6.74 7.32
CA TRP A 347 7.13 7.93 7.30
C TRP A 347 6.55 8.23 8.69
N LEU A 348 6.22 7.21 9.47
CA LEU A 348 5.76 7.33 10.85
C LEU A 348 6.90 7.41 11.88
N GLY A 349 8.17 7.46 11.45
CA GLY A 349 9.33 7.51 12.34
C GLY A 349 9.62 6.20 13.09
N ILE A 350 8.92 5.10 12.78
CA ILE A 350 9.02 3.83 13.49
C ILE A 350 10.40 3.20 13.28
N THR A 351 11.03 2.83 14.39
CA THR A 351 12.31 2.09 14.43
C THR A 351 12.19 0.75 15.16
N LYS A 352 11.10 0.53 15.89
CA LYS A 352 10.86 -0.67 16.69
C LYS A 352 9.38 -1.07 16.66
N ILE A 353 9.14 -2.36 16.47
CA ILE A 353 7.84 -3.01 16.58
C ILE A 353 7.92 -4.03 17.71
N HIS A 354 7.09 -3.85 18.73
CA HIS A 354 7.07 -4.75 19.88
C HIS A 354 6.40 -6.08 19.49
N ARG A 355 5.26 -6.02 18.81
CA ARG A 355 4.48 -7.19 18.42
C ARG A 355 4.13 -7.12 16.95
N PHE A 356 4.87 -7.85 16.12
CA PHE A 356 4.64 -7.94 14.69
C PHE A 356 3.72 -9.12 14.37
N VAL A 357 2.48 -8.83 14.00
CA VAL A 357 1.44 -9.84 13.78
C VAL A 357 1.56 -10.39 12.36
N SER A 358 2.52 -11.32 12.17
CA SER A 358 2.84 -11.95 10.89
C SER A 358 3.76 -13.18 11.03
N MET A 359 3.46 -14.24 10.27
CA MET A 359 4.33 -15.39 10.08
C MET A 359 5.24 -15.27 8.84
N SER A 360 5.10 -14.21 8.05
CA SER A 360 5.86 -14.05 6.80
C SER A 360 7.31 -13.67 7.07
N ASN A 361 8.25 -14.54 6.68
CA ASN A 361 9.69 -14.24 6.73
C ASN A 361 10.09 -13.15 5.75
N MET A 362 9.43 -13.07 4.58
CA MET A 362 9.68 -12.00 3.61
C MET A 362 9.42 -10.62 4.23
N LYS A 363 8.30 -10.49 4.95
CA LYS A 363 7.97 -9.25 5.66
C LYS A 363 8.97 -8.96 6.77
N PHE A 364 9.26 -9.95 7.62
CA PHE A 364 10.23 -9.79 8.70
C PHE A 364 11.61 -9.36 8.19
N ALA A 365 12.16 -10.08 7.20
CA ALA A 365 13.47 -9.76 6.63
C ALA A 365 13.51 -8.38 5.95
N ALA A 366 12.40 -7.94 5.34
CA ALA A 366 12.30 -6.59 4.77
C ALA A 366 12.31 -5.51 5.86
N LEU A 367 11.69 -5.76 7.04
CA LEU A 367 11.78 -4.84 8.19
C LEU A 367 13.19 -4.77 8.77
N GLU A 368 13.86 -5.92 8.94
CA GLU A 368 15.24 -5.96 9.44
C GLU A 368 16.20 -5.22 8.50
N ARG A 369 16.10 -5.45 7.17
CA ARG A 369 16.89 -4.72 6.17
C ARG A 369 16.62 -3.21 6.20
N ALA A 370 15.39 -2.80 6.51
CA ALA A 370 15.02 -1.40 6.68
C ALA A 370 15.55 -0.78 7.99
N GLY A 371 16.11 -1.59 8.89
CA GLY A 371 16.60 -1.17 10.20
C GLY A 371 15.49 -0.97 11.23
N ILE A 372 14.39 -1.74 11.12
CA ILE A 372 13.29 -1.75 12.07
C ILE A 372 13.42 -3.00 12.95
N GLU A 373 13.65 -2.79 14.26
CA GLU A 373 13.72 -3.86 15.26
C GLU A 373 12.33 -4.51 15.42
N VAL A 374 12.25 -5.84 15.38
CA VAL A 374 11.03 -6.58 15.68
C VAL A 374 11.30 -7.46 16.90
N VAL A 375 10.62 -7.17 18.02
CA VAL A 375 10.83 -7.88 19.30
C VAL A 375 10.16 -9.25 19.29
N GLU A 376 8.89 -9.28 18.89
CA GLU A 376 8.08 -10.49 18.86
C GLU A 376 7.36 -10.64 17.51
N ARG A 377 7.34 -11.86 16.98
CA ARG A 377 6.48 -12.24 15.84
C ARG A 377 5.29 -13.03 16.35
N VAL A 378 4.09 -12.48 16.21
CA VAL A 378 2.86 -13.10 16.71
C VAL A 378 2.20 -13.92 15.61
N LYS A 379 2.00 -15.24 15.86
CA LYS A 379 1.26 -16.14 14.96
C LYS A 379 -0.26 -15.95 15.12
N ILE A 380 -1.03 -16.38 14.12
CA ILE A 380 -2.48 -16.51 14.29
C ILE A 380 -2.78 -17.68 15.25
N PRO A 381 -3.74 -17.53 16.18
CA PRO A 381 -4.24 -18.64 16.99
C PRO A 381 -4.84 -19.76 16.15
N ASP A 382 -4.61 -21.02 16.51
CA ASP A 382 -5.02 -22.16 15.70
C ASP A 382 -6.55 -22.29 15.61
N GLU A 383 -7.28 -21.84 16.63
CA GLU A 383 -8.74 -21.78 16.66
C GLU A 383 -9.35 -20.75 15.70
N LEU A 384 -8.55 -19.81 15.20
CA LEU A 384 -8.98 -18.83 14.20
C LEU A 384 -8.67 -19.27 12.77
N ILE A 385 -8.01 -20.42 12.57
CA ILE A 385 -7.68 -20.96 11.24
C ILE A 385 -8.89 -21.75 10.70
N PRO A 386 -9.52 -21.31 9.59
CA PRO A 386 -10.57 -22.09 8.94
C PRO A 386 -10.07 -23.46 8.49
N ASN A 387 -10.95 -24.46 8.46
CA ASN A 387 -10.56 -25.84 8.11
C ASN A 387 -9.94 -25.95 6.71
N ASP A 388 -10.53 -25.31 5.67
CA ASP A 388 -9.99 -25.35 4.30
C ASP A 388 -8.65 -24.60 4.19
N ALA A 389 -8.46 -23.56 5.02
CA ALA A 389 -7.22 -22.79 5.09
C ALA A 389 -6.05 -23.54 5.75
N LYS A 390 -6.26 -24.71 6.38
CA LYS A 390 -5.16 -25.54 6.91
C LYS A 390 -4.20 -25.97 5.82
N VAL A 391 -4.71 -26.23 4.61
CA VAL A 391 -3.89 -26.52 3.41
C VAL A 391 -2.89 -25.40 3.14
N GLU A 392 -3.35 -24.14 3.17
CA GLU A 392 -2.51 -22.96 2.99
C GLU A 392 -1.48 -22.83 4.12
N MET A 393 -1.94 -23.00 5.37
CA MET A 393 -1.10 -22.80 6.55
C MET A 393 0.04 -23.82 6.62
N ASP A 394 -0.25 -25.09 6.38
CA ASP A 394 0.75 -26.14 6.45
C ASP A 394 1.75 -26.04 5.29
N ALA A 395 1.28 -25.67 4.09
CA ALA A 395 2.16 -25.36 2.96
C ALA A 395 3.12 -24.22 3.28
N LYS A 396 2.62 -23.12 3.86
CA LYS A 396 3.44 -21.97 4.25
C LYS A 396 4.47 -22.34 5.32
N ARG A 397 4.07 -23.09 6.35
CA ARG A 397 4.96 -23.56 7.41
C ARG A 397 6.10 -24.43 6.83
N ALA A 398 5.78 -25.34 5.91
CA ALA A 398 6.80 -26.14 5.21
C ALA A 398 7.71 -25.33 4.29
N ALA A 399 7.20 -24.28 3.64
CA ALA A 399 8.02 -23.31 2.89
C ALA A 399 8.83 -22.35 3.78
N GLY A 400 8.92 -22.64 5.08
CA GLY A 400 9.78 -21.94 6.02
C GLY A 400 9.16 -20.73 6.70
N TYR A 401 7.85 -20.45 6.54
CA TYR A 401 7.20 -19.38 7.31
C TYR A 401 7.35 -19.64 8.81
N PHE A 402 7.51 -18.57 9.59
CA PHE A 402 7.73 -18.68 11.03
C PHE A 402 6.61 -19.46 11.70
N SER A 403 7.01 -20.55 12.34
CA SER A 403 6.18 -21.38 13.21
C SER A 403 6.98 -21.63 14.48
N PRO A 404 6.51 -21.19 15.65
CA PRO A 404 7.18 -21.51 16.91
C PRO A 404 7.16 -23.03 17.19
N ASP A 405 6.22 -23.74 16.57
CA ASP A 405 6.06 -25.19 16.66
C ASP A 405 6.67 -25.85 15.41
N ARG A 406 7.51 -26.87 15.63
CA ARG A 406 8.14 -27.86 14.72
C ARG A 406 7.91 -27.71 13.19
N ILE A 407 8.99 -27.97 12.42
CA ILE A 407 8.93 -28.19 10.95
C ILE A 407 8.02 -29.41 10.64
N ILE A 408 6.99 -29.18 9.81
CA ILE A 408 6.03 -30.20 9.35
C ILE A 408 6.73 -31.13 8.36
N ASP A 409 6.63 -32.44 8.56
CA ASP A 409 7.23 -33.46 7.66
C ASP A 409 6.46 -33.57 6.34
N ILE A 410 7.11 -34.04 5.28
CA ILE A 410 6.51 -34.21 3.95
C ILE A 410 5.30 -35.16 3.96
N ASN A 411 5.31 -36.15 4.86
CA ASN A 411 4.18 -37.07 5.07
C ASN A 411 2.99 -36.37 5.72
N GLU A 412 3.24 -35.38 6.58
CA GLU A 412 2.20 -34.59 7.24
C GLU A 412 1.57 -33.57 6.27
N LEU A 413 2.31 -33.09 5.26
CA LEU A 413 1.79 -32.18 4.22
C LEU A 413 0.78 -32.83 3.27
N ALA A 414 0.71 -34.15 3.22
CA ALA A 414 -0.30 -34.88 2.45
C ALA A 414 -1.63 -35.03 3.18
N ILE A 415 -1.67 -34.74 4.49
CA ILE A 415 -2.85 -34.95 5.35
C ILE A 415 -3.91 -33.84 5.14
N PRO A 416 -3.58 -32.53 5.15
CA PRO A 416 -4.55 -31.49 4.88
C PRO A 416 -5.05 -31.60 3.44
N LYS A 417 -6.35 -31.81 3.29
CA LYS A 417 -7.03 -31.86 2.01
C LYS A 417 -8.16 -30.86 2.01
N GLY A 418 -8.11 -29.93 1.06
CA GLY A 418 -9.17 -28.97 0.86
C GLY A 418 -10.42 -29.64 0.25
N ARG A 419 -11.57 -28.96 0.37
CA ARG A 419 -12.85 -29.40 -0.21
C ARG A 419 -12.78 -29.63 -1.72
N GLY A 420 -13.70 -30.44 -2.24
CA GLY A 420 -13.86 -30.67 -3.68
C GLY A 420 -14.35 -29.44 -4.46
N LEU A 421 -14.55 -29.57 -5.77
CA LEU A 421 -15.15 -28.51 -6.60
C LEU A 421 -16.67 -28.39 -6.43
N ASP A 422 -17.32 -29.49 -6.05
CA ASP A 422 -18.78 -29.62 -5.97
C ASP A 422 -19.32 -29.48 -4.53
N GLU A 423 -18.43 -29.19 -3.57
CA GLU A 423 -18.73 -28.78 -2.19
C GLU A 423 -18.50 -27.28 -2.03
#